data_AF-A0A950FAE7-F1
#
_entry.id   AF-A0A950FAE7-F1
#
_cell.length_a   1.000
_cell.length_b   1.000
_cell.length_c   1.000
_cell.angle_alpha   90.00
_cell.angle_beta   90.00
_cell.angle_gamma   90.00
#
_symmetry.space_group_name_H-M   'P 1'
#
loop_
_entity.id
_entity.type
_entity.pdbx_description
1 polymer ?
#
loop_
_entity_poly.entity_id
_entity_poly.type
_entity_poly.pdbx_seq_one_letter_code
_entity_poly.pdbx_strand_id
1 'polypeptide(L)'
;EHKDSAAEAITCFHKAIEIAGRQKAKSWELRATISLARLLNKQGHRDKAWTILNEIYNWFTEGFDTADLKDAKILVEQFRP
;
A
#
# COMPACT_ATOMS: atom_id res chain seq x y z
N GLU A 1 -0.47 -22.35 -12.51
CA GLU A 1 0.48 -21.22 -12.74
C GLU A 1 -0.13 -19.89 -12.30
N HIS A 2 -0.29 -19.61 -11.00
CA HIS A 2 -0.85 -18.32 -10.52
C HIS A 2 0.05 -17.60 -9.49
N LYS A 3 1.17 -18.19 -9.10
CA LYS A 3 2.10 -17.60 -8.12
C LYS A 3 3.08 -16.62 -8.76
N ASP A 4 3.51 -16.88 -9.99
CA ASP A 4 4.51 -16.07 -10.68
C ASP A 4 4.01 -14.64 -10.96
N SER A 5 2.76 -14.50 -11.41
CA SER A 5 2.15 -13.17 -11.66
C SER A 5 1.98 -12.34 -10.39
N ALA A 6 1.74 -12.96 -9.24
CA ALA A 6 1.62 -12.26 -7.97
C ALA A 6 2.98 -11.77 -7.45
N ALA A 7 4.04 -12.56 -7.65
CA ALA A 7 5.41 -12.18 -7.30
C ALA A 7 5.92 -11.03 -8.18
N GLU A 8 5.64 -11.09 -9.49
CA GLU A 8 5.94 -10.00 -10.43
C GLU A 8 5.20 -8.72 -10.04
N ALA A 9 3.89 -8.81 -9.75
CA ALA A 9 3.11 -7.66 -9.31
C ALA A 9 3.64 -7.03 -8.01
N ILE A 10 4.04 -7.85 -7.02
CA ILE A 10 4.70 -7.36 -5.80
C ILE A 10 5.97 -6.57 -6.15
N THR A 11 6.80 -7.10 -7.05
CA THR A 11 8.05 -6.45 -7.47
C THR A 11 7.77 -5.12 -8.16
N CYS A 12 6.78 -5.09 -9.06
CA CYS A 12 6.36 -3.87 -9.74
C CYS A 12 5.87 -2.80 -8.76
N PHE A 13 5.06 -3.17 -7.74
CA PHE A 13 4.59 -2.20 -6.76
C PHE A 13 5.71 -1.65 -5.88
N HIS A 14 6.68 -2.48 -5.44
CA HIS A 14 7.84 -1.96 -4.72
C HIS A 14 8.63 -0.94 -5.56
N LYS A 15 8.82 -1.22 -6.85
CA LYS A 15 9.49 -0.28 -7.76
C LYS A 15 8.70 1.02 -7.93
N ALA A 16 7.38 0.95 -8.02
CA ALA A 16 6.52 2.13 -8.08
C ALA A 16 6.62 2.99 -6.80
N ILE A 17 6.62 2.35 -5.63
CA ILE A 17 6.80 3.01 -4.32
C ILE A 17 8.17 3.71 -4.26
N GLU A 18 9.24 3.01 -4.65
CA GLU A 18 10.59 3.59 -4.68
C GLU A 18 10.66 4.84 -5.58
N ILE A 19 10.12 4.74 -6.80
CA ILE A 19 10.12 5.83 -7.77
C ILE A 19 9.28 7.01 -7.25
N ALA A 20 8.11 6.76 -6.68
CA ALA A 20 7.25 7.80 -6.11
C ALA A 20 7.93 8.48 -4.92
N GLY A 21 8.59 7.72 -4.05
CA GLY A 21 9.37 8.24 -2.92
C GLY A 21 10.50 9.16 -3.38
N ARG A 22 11.27 8.76 -4.41
CA ARG A 22 12.33 9.60 -5.00
C ARG A 22 11.79 10.90 -5.60
N GLN A 23 10.59 10.87 -6.16
CA GLN A 23 9.93 12.05 -6.73
C GLN A 23 9.19 12.89 -5.69
N LYS A 24 9.23 12.51 -4.39
CA LYS A 24 8.41 13.10 -3.32
C LYS A 24 6.91 13.12 -3.64
N ALA A 25 6.47 12.17 -4.44
CA ALA A 25 5.12 12.06 -4.96
C ALA A 25 4.25 11.22 -4.01
N LYS A 26 4.00 11.71 -2.80
CA LYS A 26 3.44 10.91 -1.70
C LYS A 26 2.05 10.34 -1.97
N SER A 27 1.18 11.05 -2.69
CA SER A 27 -0.13 10.50 -3.09
C SER A 27 -0.02 9.34 -4.10
N TRP A 28 1.03 9.30 -4.91
CA TRP A 28 1.31 8.17 -5.81
C TRP A 28 1.93 6.99 -5.06
N GLU A 29 2.80 7.29 -4.09
CA GLU A 29 3.35 6.29 -3.15
C GLU A 29 2.23 5.58 -2.39
N LEU A 30 1.27 6.34 -1.84
CA LEU A 30 0.10 5.80 -1.14
C LEU A 30 -0.71 4.84 -2.02
N ARG A 31 -1.03 5.23 -3.26
CA ARG A 31 -1.82 4.39 -4.18
C ARG A 31 -1.11 3.09 -4.56
N ALA A 32 0.20 3.14 -4.75
CA ALA A 32 1.00 1.94 -4.98
C ALA A 32 1.01 1.03 -3.74
N THR A 33 1.17 1.60 -2.55
CA THR A 33 1.15 0.86 -1.28
C THR A 33 -0.22 0.24 -0.98
N ILE A 34 -1.33 0.92 -1.27
CA ILE A 34 -2.69 0.35 -1.16
C ILE A 34 -2.82 -0.91 -2.02
N SER A 35 -2.35 -0.83 -3.27
CA SER A 35 -2.41 -1.94 -4.23
C SER A 35 -1.55 -3.13 -3.76
N LEU A 36 -0.35 -2.85 -3.25
CA LEU A 36 0.54 -3.85 -2.67
C LEU A 36 -0.06 -4.50 -1.42
N ALA A 37 -0.61 -3.71 -0.50
CA ALA A 37 -1.23 -4.21 0.73
C ALA A 37 -2.40 -5.15 0.44
N ARG A 38 -3.27 -4.79 -0.52
CA ARG A 38 -4.37 -5.67 -0.97
C ARG A 38 -3.85 -7.00 -1.51
N LEU A 39 -2.75 -6.98 -2.29
CA LEU A 39 -2.14 -8.19 -2.84
C LEU A 39 -1.48 -9.06 -1.76
N LEU A 40 -0.77 -8.45 -0.81
CA LEU A 40 -0.17 -9.15 0.33
C LEU A 40 -1.24 -9.82 1.21
N ASN A 41 -2.35 -9.11 1.49
CA ASN A 41 -3.47 -9.68 2.23
C ASN A 41 -4.09 -10.87 1.51
N LYS A 42 -4.26 -10.80 0.17
CA LYS A 42 -4.73 -11.95 -0.63
C LYS A 42 -3.78 -13.15 -0.59
N GLN A 43 -2.50 -12.93 -0.33
CA GLN A 43 -1.49 -14.00 -0.16
C GLN A 43 -1.33 -14.46 1.29
N GLY A 44 -2.20 -14.02 2.21
CA GLY A 44 -2.16 -14.39 3.62
C GLY A 44 -1.12 -13.61 4.44
N HIS A 45 -0.44 -12.64 3.85
CA HIS A 45 0.54 -11.79 4.53
C HIS A 45 -0.12 -10.52 5.12
N ARG A 46 -1.17 -10.72 5.94
CA ARG A 46 -1.97 -9.63 6.51
C ARG A 46 -1.14 -8.66 7.36
N ASP A 47 -0.27 -9.17 8.24
CA ASP A 47 0.57 -8.32 9.09
C ASP A 47 1.49 -7.42 8.27
N LYS A 48 2.08 -7.96 7.20
CA LYS A 48 2.93 -7.19 6.29
C LYS A 48 2.12 -6.13 5.53
N ALA A 49 0.90 -6.49 5.09
CA ALA A 49 -0.02 -5.55 4.45
C ALA A 49 -0.39 -4.39 5.38
N TRP A 50 -0.68 -4.69 6.65
CA TRP A 50 -0.97 -3.69 7.66
C TRP A 50 0.22 -2.77 7.91
N THR A 51 1.41 -3.33 8.16
CA THR A 51 2.63 -2.55 8.48
C THR A 51 2.94 -1.52 7.41
N ILE A 52 3.04 -1.93 6.14
CA ILE A 52 3.42 -1.01 5.06
C ILE A 52 2.36 0.09 4.84
N LEU A 53 1.08 -0.26 5.02
CA LEU A 53 -0.01 0.67 4.77
C LEU A 53 -0.16 1.66 5.92
N ASN A 54 -0.01 1.19 7.16
CA ASN A 54 -0.03 2.02 8.36
C ASN A 54 1.13 3.03 8.38
N GLU A 55 2.33 2.61 7.94
CA GLU A 55 3.49 3.51 7.84
C GLU A 55 3.23 4.68 6.89
N ILE A 56 2.80 4.40 5.65
CA ILE A 56 2.54 5.46 4.68
C ILE A 56 1.32 6.31 5.06
N TYR A 57 0.27 5.72 5.63
CA TYR A 57 -0.92 6.46 6.07
C TYR A 57 -0.59 7.46 7.18
N ASN A 58 0.21 7.07 8.17
CA ASN A 58 0.62 7.95 9.28
C ASN A 58 1.64 9.02 8.89
N TRP A 59 2.23 8.94 7.69
CA TRP A 59 3.07 10.01 7.15
C TRP A 59 2.23 11.25 6.78
N PHE A 60 0.98 11.05 6.36
CA PHE A 60 0.09 12.16 6.02
C PHE A 60 -0.41 12.85 7.29
N THR A 61 -0.29 14.18 7.32
CA THR A 61 -0.86 15.02 8.37
C THR A 61 -2.11 15.76 7.89
N GLU A 62 -2.35 15.79 6.58
CA GLU A 62 -3.43 16.51 5.91
C GLU A 62 -3.98 15.69 4.74
N GLY A 63 -5.12 16.12 4.18
CA GLY A 63 -5.71 15.49 3.00
C GLY A 63 -6.53 14.23 3.31
N PHE A 64 -6.85 13.94 4.57
CA PHE A 64 -7.68 12.79 4.98
C PHE A 64 -9.10 12.77 4.37
N ASP A 65 -9.53 13.87 3.75
CA ASP A 65 -10.77 13.93 2.97
C ASP A 65 -10.66 13.37 1.56
N THR A 66 -9.45 13.14 1.05
CA THR A 66 -9.20 12.54 -0.26
C THR A 66 -9.63 11.07 -0.29
N ALA A 67 -10.04 10.60 -1.47
CA ALA A 67 -10.47 9.22 -1.67
C ALA A 67 -9.38 8.21 -1.28
N ASP A 68 -8.12 8.47 -1.68
CA ASP A 68 -7.00 7.58 -1.40
C ASP A 68 -6.75 7.41 0.12
N LEU A 69 -6.83 8.50 0.90
CA LEU A 69 -6.62 8.42 2.35
C LEU A 69 -7.82 7.82 3.09
N LYS A 70 -9.04 8.01 2.60
CA LYS A 70 -10.23 7.32 3.12
C LYS A 70 -10.14 5.81 2.89
N ASP A 71 -9.74 5.39 1.70
CA ASP A 71 -9.52 3.99 1.37
C ASP A 71 -8.39 3.37 2.19
N ALA A 72 -7.27 4.08 2.34
CA ALA A 72 -6.16 3.65 3.18
C ALA A 72 -6.60 3.42 4.63
N LYS A 73 -7.38 4.34 5.21
CA LYS A 73 -7.91 4.19 6.57
C LYS A 73 -8.75 2.93 6.74
N ILE A 74 -9.68 2.67 5.81
CA ILE A 74 -10.53 1.47 5.86
C ILE A 74 -9.67 0.20 5.85
N LEU A 75 -8.65 0.16 5.00
CA LEU A 75 -7.76 -0.99 4.88
C LEU A 75 -6.82 -1.16 6.09
N VAL A 76 -6.33 -0.06 6.68
CA VAL A 76 -5.53 -0.11 7.92
C VAL A 76 -6.35 -0.73 9.05
N GLU A 77 -7.60 -0.30 9.24
CA GLU A 77 -8.46 -0.90 10.27
C GLU A 77 -8.84 -2.35 9.92
N GLN A 78 -9.07 -2.65 8.65
CA GLN A 78 -9.39 -4.01 8.20
C GLN A 78 -8.23 -4.99 8.40
N PHE A 79 -6.98 -4.56 8.19
CA PHE A 79 -5.80 -5.43 8.28
C PHE A 79 -5.19 -5.48 9.67
N ARG A 80 -5.65 -4.62 10.60
CA ARG A 80 -5.16 -4.55 11.97
C ARG A 80 -5.10 -5.95 12.61
N PRO A 81 -3.96 -6.34 13.19
CA PRO A 81 -3.79 -7.64 13.84
C PRO A 81 -4.64 -7.78 15.11
#